data_AF-A0A7H0VDL6-F1
#
_entry.id   AF-A0A7H0VDL6-F1
#
_cell.length_a   1.000
_cell.length_b   1.000
_cell.length_c   1.000
_cell.angle_alpha   90.00
_cell.angle_beta   90.00
_cell.angle_gamma   90.00
#
_symmetry.space_group_name_H-M   'P 1'
#
loop_
_entity.id
_entity.type
_entity.pdbx_description
1 polymer ?
#
loop_
_entity_poly.entity_id
_entity_poly.type
_entity_poly.pdbx_seq_one_letter_code
_entity_poly.pdbx_strand_id
1 'polypeptide(L)'
;MIIWGIRKHSIYSDIDHSIQCPHCSDKEEGVELEVSRKHLRIFWIPTLAFRKKLSLRCLNCGSKIKVQSLRDSEQVRLINLKGRHRAPLWQFSGLFVVAIFIAIMIPVIQNSNAADLEKIKHPEMGYYLRYRVPGGGYSSY
;
A
#
# COMPACT_ATOMS: atom_id res chain seq x y z
N MET A 1 -20.05 0.09 3.62
CA MET A 1 -19.16 -0.54 4.62
C MET A 1 -17.73 -0.47 4.12
N ILE A 2 -16.85 0.21 4.85
CA ILE A 2 -15.44 0.38 4.49
C ILE A 2 -14.71 -0.89 4.92
N ILE A 3 -14.54 -1.85 4.01
CA ILE A 3 -13.82 -3.11 4.32
C ILE A 3 -12.32 -2.80 4.31
N TRP A 4 -11.77 -2.46 5.48
CA TRP A 4 -10.33 -2.46 5.72
C TRP A 4 -9.84 -3.90 5.78
N GLY A 5 -8.83 -4.25 4.98
CA GLY A 5 -8.32 -5.62 4.97
C GLY A 5 -6.91 -5.73 4.39
N ILE A 6 -6.07 -6.52 5.05
CA ILE A 6 -4.75 -6.92 4.58
C ILE A 6 -4.90 -8.28 3.91
N ARG A 7 -4.69 -8.38 2.60
CA ARG A 7 -4.63 -9.67 1.90
C ARG A 7 -3.19 -10.05 1.58
N LYS A 8 -2.96 -11.35 1.49
CA LYS A 8 -1.70 -11.94 1.04
C LYS A 8 -1.89 -12.40 -0.41
N HIS A 9 -0.91 -12.11 -1.26
CA HIS A 9 -0.86 -12.61 -2.62
C HIS A 9 0.46 -13.37 -2.80
N SER A 10 0.39 -14.64 -3.22
CA SER A 10 1.58 -15.39 -3.61
C SER A 10 2.03 -14.89 -4.99
N ILE A 11 3.27 -14.45 -5.09
CA ILE A 11 3.88 -13.95 -6.33
C ILE A 11 4.64 -15.09 -7.03
N TYR A 12 5.21 -15.99 -6.25
CA TYR A 12 6.03 -17.09 -6.73
C TYR A 12 5.97 -18.25 -5.73
N SER A 13 5.80 -19.45 -6.25
CA SER A 13 5.86 -20.71 -5.52
C SER A 13 6.75 -21.66 -6.32
N ASP A 14 7.73 -22.27 -5.68
CA ASP A 14 8.65 -23.21 -6.31
C ASP A 14 9.12 -24.26 -5.30
N ILE A 15 9.60 -25.41 -5.77
CA ILE A 15 10.08 -26.50 -4.93
C ILE A 15 11.55 -26.70 -5.26
N ASP A 16 12.42 -26.53 -4.25
CA ASP A 16 13.85 -26.73 -4.42
C ASP A 16 14.32 -27.94 -3.60
N HIS A 17 14.84 -28.95 -4.31
CA HIS A 17 15.37 -30.19 -3.73
C HIS A 17 16.85 -30.06 -3.30
N SER A 18 17.52 -28.94 -3.62
CA SER A 18 18.91 -28.72 -3.24
C SER A 18 19.08 -28.26 -1.79
N ILE A 19 18.02 -27.74 -1.19
CA ILE A 19 18.03 -27.14 0.15
C ILE A 19 17.82 -28.24 1.20
N GLN A 20 18.76 -28.35 2.14
CA GLN A 20 18.61 -29.25 3.29
C GLN A 20 17.75 -28.60 4.38
N CYS A 21 16.75 -29.32 4.87
CA CYS A 21 15.99 -28.85 6.02
C CYS A 21 16.85 -28.92 7.30
N PRO A 22 16.98 -27.84 8.09
CA PRO A 22 17.71 -27.88 9.36
C PRO A 22 16.99 -28.68 10.46
N HIS A 23 15.75 -29.12 10.22
CA HIS A 23 14.91 -29.79 11.22
C HIS A 23 14.81 -31.31 11.02
N CYS A 24 14.82 -31.80 9.78
CA CYS A 24 14.80 -33.24 9.47
C CYS A 24 16.02 -33.72 8.68
N SER A 25 16.89 -32.82 8.20
CA SER A 25 18.08 -33.14 7.38
C SER A 25 17.82 -33.88 6.07
N ASP A 26 16.55 -34.16 5.75
CA ASP A 26 16.15 -34.86 4.53
C ASP A 26 16.19 -33.94 3.30
N LYS A 27 16.61 -34.53 2.17
CA LYS A 27 16.73 -33.86 0.86
C LYS A 27 15.68 -34.29 -0.16
N GLU A 28 15.03 -35.43 0.08
CA GLU A 28 14.29 -36.15 -0.97
C GLU A 28 13.03 -35.41 -1.42
N GLU A 29 12.25 -34.89 -0.47
CA GLU A 29 10.98 -34.23 -0.78
C GLU A 29 11.11 -32.73 -1.08
N GLY A 30 12.28 -32.13 -0.79
CA GLY A 30 12.59 -30.74 -1.08
C GLY A 30 11.89 -29.70 -0.18
N VAL A 31 12.20 -28.42 -0.44
CA VAL A 31 11.68 -27.27 0.31
C VAL A 31 10.85 -26.39 -0.61
N GLU A 32 9.60 -26.15 -0.22
CA GLU A 32 8.70 -25.21 -0.88
C GLU A 32 9.07 -23.76 -0.52
N LEU A 33 9.25 -22.96 -1.56
CA LEU A 33 9.62 -21.56 -1.56
C LEU A 33 8.40 -20.72 -1.93
N GLU A 34 7.83 -20.00 -0.98
CA GLU A 34 6.70 -19.11 -1.25
C GLU A 34 7.11 -17.64 -1.05
N VAL A 35 7.15 -16.86 -2.14
CA VAL A 35 7.28 -15.41 -2.09
C VAL A 35 5.90 -14.80 -2.06
N SER A 36 5.46 -14.38 -0.88
CA SER A 36 4.18 -13.69 -0.70
C SER A 36 4.38 -12.19 -0.49
N ARG A 37 3.42 -11.38 -0.95
CA ARG A 37 3.37 -9.96 -0.65
C ARG A 37 2.04 -9.60 -0.01
N LYS A 38 2.11 -8.74 1.01
CA LYS A 38 0.92 -8.17 1.63
C LYS A 38 0.58 -6.84 0.96
N HIS A 39 -0.69 -6.64 0.65
CA HIS A 39 -1.23 -5.37 0.17
C HIS A 39 -2.38 -4.91 1.04
N LEU A 40 -2.40 -3.60 1.31
CA LEU A 40 -3.51 -2.91 1.94
C LEU A 40 -4.49 -2.50 0.85
N ARG A 41 -5.78 -2.73 1.09
CA ARG A 41 -6.84 -2.15 0.26
C ARG A 41 -7.57 -1.09 1.05
N ILE A 42 -7.79 0.06 0.43
CA ILE A 42 -8.68 1.12 0.92
C ILE A 42 -9.76 1.24 -0.15
N PHE A 43 -11.03 0.99 0.21
CA PHE A 43 -12.16 0.97 -0.73
C PHE A 43 -11.92 0.13 -2.01
N TRP A 44 -11.60 -1.16 -1.86
CA TRP A 44 -11.26 -2.11 -2.95
C TRP A 44 -9.97 -1.85 -3.75
N ILE A 45 -9.45 -0.63 -3.79
CA ILE A 45 -8.26 -0.31 -4.56
C ILE A 45 -7.01 -0.72 -3.75
N PRO A 46 -6.09 -1.53 -4.29
CA PRO A 46 -4.82 -1.82 -3.65
C PRO A 46 -3.99 -0.53 -3.59
N THR A 47 -3.89 0.08 -2.41
CA THR A 47 -3.32 1.42 -2.26
C THR A 47 -1.85 1.40 -1.88
N LEU A 48 -1.41 0.43 -1.05
CA LEU A 48 -0.01 0.30 -0.65
C LEU A 48 0.39 -1.15 -0.44
N ALA A 49 1.52 -1.53 -1.03
CA ALA A 49 2.11 -2.86 -0.87
C ALA A 49 3.26 -2.82 0.15
N PHE A 50 2.96 -3.18 1.39
CA PHE A 50 3.79 -2.87 2.56
C PHE A 50 5.02 -3.78 2.76
N ARG A 51 5.02 -5.04 2.33
CA ARG A 51 6.21 -5.91 2.54
C ARG A 51 6.19 -7.19 1.69
N LYS A 52 7.34 -7.53 1.09
CA LYS A 52 7.62 -8.87 0.54
C LYS A 52 8.06 -9.80 1.67
N LYS A 53 7.42 -10.95 1.79
CA LYS A 53 7.75 -12.01 2.74
C LYS A 53 8.08 -13.28 1.97
N LEU A 54 9.32 -13.74 2.11
CA LEU A 54 9.74 -15.07 1.68
C LEU A 54 9.43 -16.03 2.83
N SER A 55 8.70 -17.11 2.55
CA SER A 55 8.42 -18.19 3.48
C SER A 55 8.99 -19.47 2.89
N LEU A 56 9.69 -20.24 3.71
CA LEU A 56 10.23 -21.54 3.36
C LEU A 56 9.46 -22.58 4.16
N ARG A 57 8.99 -23.63 3.51
CA ARG A 57 8.31 -24.76 4.15
C ARG A 57 8.94 -26.05 3.67
N CYS A 58 9.36 -26.90 4.60
CA CYS A 58 9.77 -28.25 4.25
C CYS A 58 8.53 -29.09 3.90
N LEU A 59 8.57 -29.84 2.80
CA LEU A 59 7.46 -30.72 2.41
C LEU A 59 7.38 -31.98 3.28
N ASN A 60 8.52 -32.43 3.81
CA ASN A 60 8.62 -33.59 4.69
C ASN A 60 8.10 -33.33 6.11
N CYS A 61 8.73 -32.40 6.84
CA CYS A 61 8.34 -32.12 8.22
C CYS A 61 7.27 -31.04 8.38
N GLY A 62 6.88 -30.35 7.30
CA GLY A 62 5.93 -29.23 7.34
C GLY A 62 6.42 -27.98 8.09
N SER A 63 7.65 -27.98 8.59
CA SER A 63 8.19 -26.89 9.41
C SER A 63 8.50 -25.64 8.58
N LYS A 64 8.32 -24.47 9.20
CA LYS A 64 8.68 -23.18 8.59
C LYS A 64 10.15 -22.88 8.84
N ILE A 65 10.94 -22.87 7.79
CA ILE A 65 12.39 -22.62 7.86
C ILE A 65 12.63 -21.10 7.80
N LYS A 66 13.49 -20.59 8.69
CA LYS A 66 13.92 -19.19 8.65
C LYS A 66 15.11 -19.08 7.68
N VAL A 67 15.14 -18.06 6.83
CA VAL A 67 16.26 -17.84 5.89
C VAL A 67 17.62 -17.80 6.61
N GLN A 68 17.66 -17.24 7.82
CA GLN A 68 18.89 -17.14 8.64
C GLN A 68 19.43 -18.48 9.15
N SER A 69 18.64 -19.56 9.13
CA SER A 69 19.09 -20.89 9.58
C SER A 69 19.68 -21.74 8.45
N LEU A 70 19.77 -21.21 7.23
CA LEU A 70 20.37 -21.90 6.08
C LEU A 70 21.85 -21.52 5.89
N ARG A 71 22.57 -22.28 5.06
CA ARG A 71 23.95 -21.96 4.68
C ARG A 71 24.02 -20.66 3.88
N ASP A 72 25.13 -19.93 4.02
CA ASP A 72 25.32 -18.61 3.39
C ASP A 72 25.10 -18.62 1.86
N SER A 73 25.54 -19.68 1.17
CA SER A 73 25.34 -19.83 -0.28
C SER A 73 23.86 -19.91 -0.67
N GLU A 74 23.04 -20.61 0.12
CA GLU A 74 21.60 -20.73 -0.07
C GLU A 74 20.90 -19.41 0.27
N GLN A 75 21.35 -18.71 1.33
CA GLN A 75 20.82 -17.40 1.71
C GLN A 75 20.98 -16.38 0.58
N VAL A 76 22.16 -16.31 -0.04
CA VAL A 76 22.41 -15.39 -1.17
C VAL A 76 21.50 -15.68 -2.35
N ARG A 77 21.30 -16.97 -2.69
CA ARG A 77 20.37 -17.39 -3.76
C ARG A 77 18.93 -16.94 -3.46
N LEU A 78 18.48 -17.12 -2.22
CA LEU A 78 17.14 -16.74 -1.77
C LEU A 78 16.92 -15.21 -1.76
N ILE A 79 17.93 -14.45 -1.35
CA ILE A 79 17.91 -12.98 -1.39
C ILE A 79 17.82 -12.49 -2.84
N ASN A 80 18.61 -13.09 -3.74
CA ASN A 80 18.57 -12.76 -5.17
C ASN A 80 17.22 -13.11 -5.80
N LEU A 81 16.64 -14.28 -5.49
CA LEU A 81 15.28 -14.65 -5.93
C LEU A 81 14.24 -13.63 -5.46
N LYS A 82 14.26 -13.25 -4.18
CA LYS A 82 13.37 -12.22 -3.62
C LYS A 82 13.52 -10.85 -4.31
N GLY A 83 14.75 -10.51 -4.72
CA GLY A 83 15.07 -9.28 -5.46
C GLY A 83 14.55 -9.30 -6.90
N ARG A 84 14.67 -10.44 -7.59
CA ARG A 84 14.35 -10.61 -9.01
C ARG A 84 12.86 -10.40 -9.32
N HIS A 85 11.97 -10.84 -8.43
CA HIS A 85 10.53 -10.65 -8.61
C HIS A 85 10.12 -9.21 -8.27
N ARG A 86 10.01 -8.35 -9.29
CA ARG A 86 9.58 -6.95 -9.14
C ARG A 86 8.14 -6.87 -8.61
N ALA A 87 7.89 -5.79 -7.88
CA ALA A 87 6.55 -5.41 -7.45
C ALA A 87 5.63 -5.21 -8.67
N PRO A 88 4.43 -5.81 -8.75
CA PRO A 88 3.50 -5.49 -9.82
C PRO A 88 3.08 -4.02 -9.70
N LEU A 89 3.30 -3.25 -10.76
CA LEU A 89 3.04 -1.80 -10.83
C LEU A 89 1.58 -1.44 -10.54
N TRP A 90 0.66 -2.37 -10.77
CA TRP A 90 -0.77 -2.25 -10.46
C TRP A 90 -1.07 -2.00 -8.98
N GLN A 91 -0.14 -2.31 -8.08
CA GLN A 91 -0.28 -2.05 -6.64
C GLN A 91 -0.13 -0.57 -6.26
N PHE A 92 0.21 0.31 -7.22
CA PHE A 92 0.27 1.77 -7.04
C PHE A 92 -0.92 2.52 -7.63
N SER A 93 -1.92 1.80 -8.18
CA SER A 93 -3.13 2.41 -8.75
C SER A 93 -3.86 3.32 -7.75
N GLY A 94 -3.88 2.96 -6.47
CA GLY A 94 -4.47 3.80 -5.43
C GLY A 94 -3.77 5.14 -5.24
N LEU A 95 -2.45 5.19 -5.37
CA LEU A 95 -1.70 6.45 -5.27
C LEU A 95 -2.02 7.38 -6.44
N PHE A 96 -2.21 6.81 -7.64
CA PHE A 96 -2.59 7.56 -8.82
C PHE A 96 -3.97 8.21 -8.67
N VAL A 97 -4.95 7.48 -8.13
CA VAL A 97 -6.29 8.02 -7.86
C VAL A 97 -6.23 9.16 -6.84
N VAL A 98 -5.46 9.01 -5.77
CA VAL A 98 -5.28 10.07 -4.77
C VAL A 98 -4.61 11.31 -5.39
N ALA A 99 -3.60 11.11 -6.24
CA ALA A 99 -2.92 12.22 -6.93
C ALA A 99 -3.88 12.99 -7.84
N ILE A 100 -4.76 12.30 -8.58
CA ILE A 100 -5.80 12.95 -9.40
C ILE A 100 -6.77 13.74 -8.53
N PHE A 101 -7.23 13.17 -7.42
CA PHE A 101 -8.13 13.87 -6.49
C PHE A 101 -7.51 15.16 -5.97
N ILE A 102 -6.24 15.13 -5.58
CA ILE A 102 -5.51 16.31 -5.11
C ILE A 102 -5.37 17.33 -6.26
N ALA A 103 -5.02 16.88 -7.46
CA ALA A 103 -4.88 17.74 -8.64
C ALA A 103 -6.18 18.47 -9.02
N ILE A 104 -7.34 17.85 -8.78
CA ILE A 104 -8.66 18.48 -9.00
C ILE A 104 -9.04 19.39 -7.83
N MET A 105 -8.78 18.97 -6.59
CA MET A 105 -9.19 19.74 -5.39
C MET A 105 -8.46 21.08 -5.27
N ILE A 106 -7.16 21.15 -5.61
CA ILE A 106 -6.37 22.39 -5.51
C ILE A 106 -6.98 23.56 -6.31
N PRO A 107 -7.26 23.43 -7.63
CA PRO A 107 -7.84 24.53 -8.40
C PRO A 107 -9.28 24.83 -7.96
N VAL A 108 -10.06 23.84 -7.52
CA VAL A 108 -11.42 24.07 -6.99
C VAL A 108 -11.39 24.99 -5.77
N ILE A 109 -10.48 24.74 -4.82
CA ILE A 109 -10.32 25.56 -3.61
C ILE A 109 -9.82 26.98 -3.95
N GLN A 110 -8.94 27.10 -4.94
CA GLN A 110 -8.45 28.42 -5.37
C GLN A 110 -9.55 29.23 -6.06
N ASN A 111 -10.34 28.59 -6.93
CA ASN A 111 -11.42 29.25 -7.66
C ASN A 111 -12.58 29.64 -6.74
N SER A 112 -12.91 28.84 -5.71
CA SER A 112 -13.93 29.23 -4.73
C SER A 112 -13.56 30.52 -4.01
N ASN A 113 -12.30 30.65 -3.58
CA ASN A 113 -11.83 31.86 -2.89
C ASN A 113 -11.86 33.08 -3.81
N ALA A 114 -11.48 32.92 -5.09
CA ALA A 114 -11.54 34.00 -6.07
C ALA A 114 -12.98 34.43 -6.38
N ALA A 115 -13.89 33.47 -6.56
CA ALA A 115 -15.31 33.73 -6.78
C ALA A 115 -15.97 34.39 -5.56
N ASP A 116 -15.59 33.99 -4.35
CA ASP A 116 -16.08 34.60 -3.11
C ASP A 116 -15.60 36.05 -2.96
N LEU A 117 -14.34 36.35 -3.35
CA LEU A 117 -13.82 37.72 -3.41
C LEU A 117 -14.54 38.58 -4.46
N GLU A 118 -14.90 38.01 -5.60
CA GLU A 118 -15.63 38.71 -6.65
C GLU A 118 -17.07 39.03 -6.22
N LYS A 119 -17.74 38.09 -5.53
CA LYS A 119 -19.06 38.32 -4.92
C LYS A 119 -19.06 39.39 -3.83
N ILE A 120 -17.95 39.57 -3.11
CA ILE A 120 -17.79 40.67 -2.15
C ILE A 120 -17.67 42.02 -2.88
N LYS A 121 -17.04 42.07 -4.06
CA LYS A 121 -16.88 43.31 -4.85
C LYS A 121 -18.13 43.71 -5.61
N HIS A 122 -18.92 42.73 -6.06
CA HIS A 122 -20.15 42.94 -6.81
C HIS A 122 -21.30 42.14 -6.18
N PRO A 123 -21.87 42.61 -5.05
CA PRO A 123 -22.98 41.94 -4.41
C PRO A 123 -24.22 42.03 -5.30
N GLU A 124 -24.88 40.90 -5.51
CA GLU A 124 -26.21 40.87 -6.12
C GLU A 124 -27.22 41.53 -5.18
N MET A 125 -28.18 42.26 -5.75
CA MET A 125 -29.21 42.99 -4.98
C MET A 125 -29.98 42.02 -4.07
N GLY A 126 -29.80 42.17 -2.75
CA GLY A 126 -30.43 41.33 -1.72
C GLY A 126 -29.49 40.44 -0.89
N TYR A 127 -28.18 40.49 -1.13
CA TYR A 127 -27.18 39.72 -0.36
C TYR A 127 -26.73 40.46 0.91
N TYR A 128 -26.78 39.81 2.09
CA TYR A 128 -26.28 40.36 3.36
C TYR A 128 -24.95 39.69 3.75
N LEU A 129 -23.93 40.49 4.06
CA LEU A 129 -22.59 40.00 4.39
C LEU A 129 -22.45 39.80 5.90
N ARG A 130 -22.30 38.54 6.34
CA ARG A 130 -22.07 38.21 7.75
C ARG A 130 -20.59 38.05 8.04
N TYR A 131 -20.02 38.93 8.87
CA TYR A 131 -18.61 38.88 9.26
C TYR A 131 -18.44 38.79 10.77
N ARG A 132 -17.32 38.20 11.19
CA ARG A 132 -16.99 37.99 12.61
C ARG A 132 -16.26 39.20 13.15
N VAL A 133 -16.79 39.82 14.20
CA VAL A 133 -16.16 40.96 14.86
C VAL A 133 -15.09 40.48 15.86
N PRO A 134 -13.98 41.20 16.04
CA PRO A 134 -13.01 40.90 17.10
C PRO A 134 -13.69 41.09 18.46
N GLY A 135 -14.01 39.99 19.14
CA GLY A 135 -14.89 39.97 20.32
C GLY A 135 -15.89 38.81 20.33
N GLY A 136 -16.01 38.08 19.22
CA GLY A 136 -16.74 36.80 19.16
C GLY A 136 -18.19 36.89 18.66
N GLY A 137 -18.70 38.09 18.40
CA GLY A 137 -20.01 38.32 17.77
C GLY A 137 -19.98 38.22 16.24
N TYR A 138 -21.17 38.20 15.63
CA TYR A 138 -21.36 38.29 14.19
C TYR A 138 -22.21 39.52 13.87
N SER A 139 -21.80 40.32 12.88
CA SER A 139 -22.55 41.47 12.37
C SER A 139 -22.91 41.26 10.90
N SER A 140 -24.01 41.87 10.45
CA SER A 140 -24.47 41.81 9.04
C SER A 140 -24.57 43.22 8.44
N TYR A 141 -24.09 43.39 7.21
CA TYR A 141 -24.28 44.59 6.36
C TYR A 141 -25.07 44.22 5.12
#